data_AF-A0A925VHP4-F1
#
_entry.id   AF-A0A925VHP4-F1
#
_cell.length_a   1.000
_cell.length_b   1.000
_cell.length_c   1.000
_cell.angle_alpha   90.00
_cell.angle_beta   90.00
_cell.angle_gamma   90.00
#
_symmetry.space_group_name_H-M   'P 1'
#
loop_
_entity.id
_entity.type
_entity.pdbx_description
1 polymer ?
#
loop_
_entity_poly.entity_id
_entity_poly.type
_entity_poly.pdbx_seq_one_letter_code
_entity_poly.pdbx_strand_id
1 'polypeptide(L)'
;MTITSDELRTRNVVQLKKIQGASRQLHVVPQDPERGLYLVESASLPGHLYHVALAPDGLWGECSCPWGQYGGTNCKHVLAALQERYASEGRLSFWKTPQAAQRQHRRTLRGENLIATVRKR
;
A
#
# COMPACT_ATOMS: atom_id res chain seq x y z
N MET A 1 16.30 -31.11 1.88
CA MET A 1 16.58 -29.83 1.19
C MET A 1 15.90 -28.73 1.98
N THR A 2 16.64 -28.11 2.88
CA THR A 2 16.17 -27.02 3.75
C THR A 2 16.21 -25.75 2.92
N ILE A 3 15.04 -25.27 2.47
CA ILE A 3 14.93 -23.96 1.86
C ILE A 3 15.15 -22.95 2.99
N THR A 4 16.29 -22.27 2.96
CA THR A 4 16.65 -21.20 3.88
C THR A 4 15.67 -20.04 3.69
N SER A 5 15.07 -19.57 4.77
CA SER A 5 14.02 -18.52 4.82
C SER A 5 14.47 -17.11 4.36
N ASP A 6 15.60 -16.98 3.66
CA ASP A 6 16.24 -15.73 3.23
C ASP A 6 15.95 -15.38 1.74
N GLU A 7 15.26 -16.26 1.01
CA GLU A 7 14.99 -16.11 -0.44
C GLU A 7 13.64 -15.48 -0.81
N LEU A 8 12.77 -15.17 0.15
CA LEU A 8 11.68 -14.22 -0.08
C LEU A 8 12.20 -12.81 0.21
N ARG A 9 13.18 -12.35 -0.57
CA ARG A 9 13.51 -10.92 -0.63
C ARG A 9 12.29 -10.20 -1.17
N THR A 10 11.42 -9.78 -0.27
CA THR A 10 10.30 -8.89 -0.53
C THR A 10 10.82 -7.76 -1.41
N ARG A 11 10.37 -7.73 -2.66
CA ARG A 11 10.81 -6.69 -3.60
C ARG A 11 10.22 -5.38 -3.10
N ASN A 12 11.05 -4.62 -2.40
CA ASN A 12 10.69 -3.30 -1.90
C ASN A 12 10.31 -2.37 -3.04
N VAL A 13 9.44 -1.41 -2.73
CA VAL A 13 8.93 -0.43 -3.69
C VAL A 13 10.07 0.46 -4.24
N VAL A 14 10.53 0.16 -5.45
CA VAL A 14 11.38 1.05 -6.24
C VAL A 14 10.51 2.22 -6.74
N GLN A 15 10.99 3.47 -6.63
CA GLN A 15 10.23 4.67 -7.00
C GLN A 15 8.89 4.90 -6.24
N LEU A 16 8.87 4.70 -4.92
CA LEU A 16 7.68 4.88 -4.06
C LEU A 16 6.83 6.14 -4.36
N LYS A 17 7.46 7.29 -4.61
CA LYS A 17 6.70 8.52 -4.91
C LYS A 17 5.97 8.47 -6.24
N LYS A 18 6.53 7.82 -7.27
CA LYS A 18 5.85 7.58 -8.55
C LYS A 18 4.66 6.64 -8.36
N ILE A 19 4.86 5.54 -7.62
CA ILE A 19 3.82 4.55 -7.32
C ILE A 19 2.70 5.17 -6.50
N GLN A 20 3.00 6.00 -5.50
CA GLN A 20 2.02 6.79 -4.76
C GLN A 20 1.28 7.78 -5.66
N GLY A 21 1.97 8.43 -6.60
CA GLY A 21 1.33 9.33 -7.56
C GLY A 21 0.26 8.58 -8.36
N ALA A 22 0.62 7.41 -8.90
CA ALA A 22 -0.30 6.55 -9.65
C ALA A 22 -1.44 6.00 -8.77
N SER A 23 -1.17 5.65 -7.50
CA SER A 23 -2.19 5.08 -6.62
C SER A 23 -3.35 6.03 -6.33
N ARG A 24 -3.11 7.34 -6.34
CA ARG A 24 -4.12 8.37 -6.06
C ARG A 24 -5.19 8.49 -7.14
N GLN A 25 -4.95 7.94 -8.32
CA GLN A 25 -5.86 7.98 -9.46
C GLN A 25 -6.70 6.70 -9.57
N LEU A 26 -6.45 5.71 -8.72
CA LEU A 26 -7.15 4.43 -8.79
C LEU A 26 -8.49 4.52 -8.08
N HIS A 27 -9.49 3.90 -8.69
CA HIS A 27 -10.78 3.67 -8.03
C HIS A 27 -10.66 2.48 -7.08
N VAL A 28 -11.16 2.66 -5.86
CA VAL A 28 -11.17 1.65 -4.79
C VAL A 28 -12.61 1.40 -4.40
N VAL A 29 -13.00 0.13 -4.37
CA VAL A 29 -14.30 -0.33 -3.88
C VAL A 29 -14.06 -1.12 -2.60
N PRO A 30 -14.50 -0.62 -1.44
CA PRO A 30 -14.43 -1.37 -0.19
C PRO A 30 -15.35 -2.61 -0.27
N GLN A 31 -14.85 -3.79 0.07
CA GLN A 31 -15.64 -5.04 0.10
C GLN A 31 -15.96 -5.46 1.52
N ASP A 32 -14.93 -5.59 2.36
CA ASP A 32 -15.04 -5.83 3.80
C ASP A 32 -13.92 -5.03 4.50
N PRO A 33 -14.14 -3.72 4.75
CA PRO A 33 -13.10 -2.81 5.24
C PRO A 33 -12.57 -3.18 6.62
N GLU A 34 -13.43 -3.74 7.47
CA GLU A 34 -13.11 -4.20 8.82
C GLU A 34 -12.08 -5.34 8.76
N ARG A 35 -12.25 -6.27 7.82
CA ARG A 35 -11.25 -7.32 7.54
C ARG A 35 -10.12 -6.87 6.62
N GLY A 36 -10.10 -5.63 6.17
CA GLY A 36 -9.08 -5.08 5.30
C GLY A 36 -9.19 -5.50 3.83
N LEU A 37 -10.37 -5.92 3.35
CA LEU A 37 -10.59 -6.39 1.99
C LEU A 37 -11.14 -5.30 1.07
N TYR A 38 -10.46 -5.10 -0.06
CA TYR A 38 -10.78 -4.07 -1.06
C TYR A 38 -10.65 -4.63 -2.48
N LEU A 39 -11.41 -4.06 -3.41
CA LEU A 39 -11.17 -4.19 -4.85
C LEU A 39 -10.58 -2.88 -5.36
N VAL A 40 -9.57 -2.97 -6.21
CA VAL A 40 -8.94 -1.78 -6.82
C VAL A 40 -8.89 -1.95 -8.33
N GLU A 41 -9.38 -0.96 -9.05
CA GLU A 41 -9.41 -0.97 -10.50
C GLU A 41 -8.01 -0.80 -11.10
N SER A 42 -7.74 -1.59 -12.14
CA SER A 42 -6.52 -1.49 -12.93
C SER A 42 -6.53 -0.23 -13.80
N ALA A 43 -5.58 0.67 -13.56
CA ALA A 43 -5.41 1.86 -14.42
C ALA A 43 -5.11 1.53 -15.90
N SER A 44 -4.58 0.33 -16.20
CA SER A 44 -4.20 -0.05 -17.56
C SER A 44 -5.22 -0.95 -18.25
N LEU A 45 -6.18 -1.50 -17.50
CA LEU A 45 -7.22 -2.40 -18.00
C LEU A 45 -8.55 -2.01 -17.34
N PRO A 46 -9.29 -1.05 -17.91
CA PRO A 46 -10.58 -0.61 -17.37
C PRO A 46 -11.53 -1.80 -17.12
N GLY A 47 -12.25 -1.77 -16.00
CA GLY A 47 -13.13 -2.87 -15.58
C GLY A 47 -12.44 -4.09 -14.98
N HIS A 48 -11.11 -4.20 -15.03
CA HIS A 48 -10.38 -5.25 -14.34
C HIS A 48 -10.09 -4.84 -12.89
N LEU A 49 -10.53 -5.65 -11.93
CA LEU A 49 -10.36 -5.40 -10.49
C LEU A 49 -9.34 -6.36 -9.89
N TYR A 50 -8.39 -5.81 -9.13
CA TYR A 50 -7.48 -6.59 -8.29
C TYR A 50 -8.00 -6.65 -6.86
N HIS A 51 -7.90 -7.84 -6.26
CA HIS A 51 -8.17 -8.01 -4.84
C HIS A 51 -6.98 -7.50 -4.03
N VAL A 52 -7.26 -6.76 -2.97
CA VAL A 52 -6.29 -6.27 -2.00
C VAL A 52 -6.74 -6.69 -0.62
N ALA A 53 -5.85 -7.37 0.11
CA ALA A 53 -6.04 -7.70 1.52
C ALA A 53 -4.98 -6.94 2.33
N LEU A 54 -5.43 -5.95 3.09
CA LEU A 54 -4.58 -5.18 3.99
C LEU A 54 -4.39 -5.93 5.30
N ALA A 55 -3.18 -5.87 5.83
CA ALA A 55 -2.94 -6.38 7.17
C ALA A 55 -3.64 -5.51 8.23
N PRO A 56 -4.11 -6.12 9.32
CA PRO A 56 -4.87 -5.39 10.35
C PRO A 56 -4.05 -4.30 11.03
N ASP A 57 -2.74 -4.50 11.19
CA ASP A 57 -1.84 -3.75 12.05
C ASP A 57 -0.65 -3.09 11.32
N GLY A 58 -0.74 -2.90 10.00
CA GLY A 58 0.40 -2.40 9.24
C GLY A 58 0.09 -1.59 8.00
N LEU A 59 1.11 -0.85 7.56
CA LEU A 59 1.15 -0.22 6.24
C LEU A 59 1.64 -1.22 5.18
N TRP A 60 0.96 -2.36 5.11
CA TRP A 60 1.24 -3.40 4.13
C TRP A 60 -0.02 -4.20 3.80
N GLY A 61 0.05 -4.95 2.72
CA GLY A 61 -1.01 -5.84 2.28
C GLY A 61 -0.59 -6.63 1.05
N GLU A 62 -1.41 -7.63 0.75
CA GLU A 62 -1.28 -8.48 -0.43
C GLU A 62 -2.18 -7.97 -1.55
N CYS A 63 -1.78 -8.24 -2.79
CA CYS A 63 -2.59 -7.87 -3.95
C CYS A 63 -2.50 -8.94 -5.04
N SER A 64 -3.64 -9.24 -5.66
CA SER A 64 -3.72 -10.23 -6.75
C SER A 64 -3.12 -9.74 -8.08
N CYS A 65 -2.57 -8.54 -8.16
CA CYS A 65 -1.89 -8.04 -9.35
C CYS A 65 -0.59 -8.81 -9.63
N PRO A 66 -0.08 -8.81 -10.89
CA PRO A 66 1.14 -9.56 -11.23
C PRO A 66 2.33 -9.25 -10.29
N TRP A 67 2.52 -7.99 -9.90
CA TRP A 67 3.57 -7.62 -8.93
C TRP A 67 3.43 -8.36 -7.59
N GLY A 68 2.20 -8.43 -7.06
CA GLY A 68 1.93 -9.12 -5.80
C GLY A 68 2.04 -10.64 -5.91
N GLN A 69 1.57 -11.21 -7.02
CA GLN A 69 1.70 -12.64 -7.31
C GLN A 69 3.17 -13.12 -7.34
N TYR A 70 4.10 -12.25 -7.76
CA TYR A 70 5.54 -12.54 -7.73
C TYR A 70 6.25 -12.06 -6.44
N GLY A 71 5.52 -11.95 -5.32
CA GLY A 71 6.08 -11.65 -4.00
C GLY A 71 6.40 -10.17 -3.75
N GLY A 72 5.91 -9.27 -4.60
CA GLY A 72 6.06 -7.83 -4.41
C GLY A 72 5.04 -7.26 -3.44
N THR A 73 5.49 -6.45 -2.48
CA THR A 73 4.58 -5.76 -1.54
C THR A 73 4.34 -4.32 -1.95
N ASN A 74 3.31 -3.69 -1.36
CA ASN A 74 3.06 -2.25 -1.45
C ASN A 74 3.00 -1.70 -2.89
N CYS A 75 2.35 -2.46 -3.79
CA CYS A 75 2.05 -1.98 -5.13
C CYS A 75 1.11 -0.75 -5.09
N LYS A 76 0.90 -0.11 -6.25
CA LYS A 76 -0.02 1.04 -6.34
C LYS A 76 -1.43 0.71 -5.83
N HIS A 77 -1.91 -0.53 -6.00
CA HIS A 77 -3.23 -0.94 -5.53
C HIS A 77 -3.30 -1.02 -3.99
N VAL A 78 -2.26 -1.59 -3.35
CA VAL A 78 -2.15 -1.59 -1.88
C VAL A 78 -2.11 -0.17 -1.33
N LEU A 79 -1.34 0.73 -1.95
CA LEU A 79 -1.29 2.12 -1.53
C LEU A 79 -2.62 2.86 -1.70
N ALA A 80 -3.41 2.51 -2.72
CA ALA A 80 -4.76 3.05 -2.91
C ALA A 80 -5.72 2.54 -1.84
N ALA A 81 -5.72 1.23 -1.56
CA ALA A 81 -6.52 0.65 -0.48
C ALA A 81 -6.15 1.22 0.90
N LEU A 82 -4.85 1.45 1.17
CA LEU A 82 -4.41 2.14 2.39
C LEU A 82 -4.94 3.58 2.46
N GLN A 83 -5.04 4.31 1.34
CA GLN A 83 -5.67 5.63 1.36
C GLN A 83 -7.15 5.56 1.74
N GLU A 84 -7.85 4.55 1.24
CA GLU A 84 -9.27 4.35 1.54
C GLU A 84 -9.47 3.95 3.02
N ARG A 85 -8.69 2.99 3.54
CA ARG A 85 -8.75 2.56 4.96
C ARG A 85 -8.59 3.71 5.94
N TYR A 86 -7.71 4.65 5.61
CA TYR A 86 -7.38 5.80 6.47
C TYR A 86 -8.09 7.09 6.06
N ALA A 87 -9.06 7.03 5.14
CA ALA A 87 -9.69 8.23 4.57
C ALA A 87 -10.37 9.12 5.62
N SER A 88 -10.92 8.52 6.69
CA SER A 88 -11.51 9.21 7.83
C SER A 88 -10.48 9.98 8.67
N GLU A 89 -9.23 9.51 8.69
CA GLU A 89 -8.12 10.12 9.44
C GLU A 89 -7.40 11.21 8.63
N GLY A 90 -7.50 11.15 7.30
CA GLY A 90 -6.96 12.12 6.37
C GLY A 90 -6.18 11.49 5.21
N ARG A 91 -5.52 12.33 4.41
CA ARG A 91 -4.77 11.86 3.25
C ARG A 91 -3.38 11.39 3.65
N LEU A 92 -3.03 10.16 3.32
CA LEU A 92 -1.70 9.59 3.55
C LEU A 92 -0.68 10.12 2.53
N SER A 93 0.58 10.15 2.95
CA SER A 93 1.75 10.25 2.08
C SER A 93 2.82 9.30 2.61
N PHE A 94 3.36 8.46 1.75
CA PHE A 94 4.25 7.36 2.07
C PHE A 94 5.72 7.72 1.88
N TRP A 95 6.58 7.15 2.71
CA TRP A 95 8.01 7.45 2.82
C TRP A 95 8.77 6.14 3.02
N LYS A 96 10.00 6.09 2.46
CA LYS A 96 10.91 4.95 2.64
C LYS A 96 11.65 4.99 3.97
N THR A 97 11.84 6.18 4.55
CA THR A 97 12.67 6.38 5.74
C THR A 97 11.95 7.21 6.80
N PRO A 98 12.19 6.93 8.09
CA PRO A 98 11.59 7.70 9.18
C PRO A 98 11.97 9.19 9.12
N GLN A 99 13.23 9.48 8.77
CA GLN A 99 13.73 10.85 8.68
C GLN A 99 12.96 11.68 7.65
N ALA A 100 12.65 11.11 6.48
CA ALA A 100 11.90 11.81 5.44
C ALA A 100 10.44 12.09 5.86
N ALA A 101 9.83 11.15 6.58
CA ALA A 101 8.50 11.32 7.15
C ALA A 101 8.48 12.39 8.26
N GLN A 102 9.47 12.38 9.15
CA GLN A 102 9.56 13.30 10.29
C GLN A 102 9.65 14.77 9.87
N ARG A 103 10.38 15.06 8.77
CA ARG A 103 10.49 16.41 8.17
C ARG A 103 9.14 16.99 7.72
N GLN A 104 8.08 16.19 7.65
CA GLN A 104 6.74 16.69 7.31
C GLN A 104 6.03 17.32 8.50
N HIS A 105 6.53 17.12 9.73
CA HIS A 105 5.89 17.62 10.97
C HIS A 105 4.41 17.22 11.08
N ARG A 106 4.11 15.95 10.76
CA ARG A 106 2.77 15.36 10.78
C ARG A 106 2.76 14.07 11.57
N ARG A 107 1.56 13.65 12.03
CA ARG A 107 1.37 12.32 12.62
C ARG A 107 1.85 11.24 11.65
N THR A 108 2.63 10.29 12.15
CA THR A 108 3.19 9.19 11.38
C THR A 108 2.57 7.85 11.76
N LEU A 109 2.25 7.04 10.77
CA LEU A 109 1.95 5.62 10.88
C LEU A 109 3.18 4.84 10.41
N ARG A 110 3.55 3.77 11.11
CA ARG A 110 4.75 2.97 10.81
C ARG A 110 4.35 1.54 10.46
N GLY A 111 4.85 1.04 9.34
CA GLY A 111 4.94 -0.38 9.03
C GLY A 111 6.40 -0.79 8.88
N GLU A 112 6.64 -2.08 8.67
CA GLU A 112 7.99 -2.67 8.63
C GLU A 112 8.90 -2.03 7.56
N ASN A 113 8.37 -1.83 6.34
CA ASN A 113 9.12 -1.30 5.20
C ASN A 113 8.48 -0.04 4.58
N LEU A 114 7.47 0.53 5.24
CA LEU A 114 6.70 1.67 4.74
C LEU A 114 6.28 2.57 5.89
N ILE A 115 6.40 3.88 5.71
CA ILE A 115 5.97 4.88 6.70
C ILE A 115 5.00 5.82 6.03
N ALA A 116 3.90 6.16 6.68
CA ALA A 116 2.94 7.13 6.19
C ALA A 116 2.86 8.35 7.12
N THR A 117 2.78 9.53 6.54
CA THR A 117 2.35 10.74 7.25
C THR A 117 0.90 11.04 6.92
N VAL A 118 0.10 11.40 7.92
CA VAL A 118 -1.31 11.73 7.74
C VAL A 118 -1.47 13.24 7.63
N ARG A 119 -2.08 13.71 6.53
CA ARG A 119 -2.49 15.11 6.35
C ARG A 119 -3.99 15.20 6.60
N LYS A 120 -4.39 15.84 7.69
CA LYS A 120 -5.79 16.16 7.96
C LYS A 120 -6.37 16.95 6.77
N ARG A 121 -7.62 16.66 6.44
CA ARG A 121 -8.37 17.45 5.44
C ARG A 121 -8.62 18.85 5.99
#